data_AF-A0A1S3FTN7-F1
#
_entry.id   AF-A0A1S3FTN7-F1
#
_cell.length_a   1.000
_cell.length_b   1.000
_cell.length_c   1.000
_cell.angle_alpha   90.00
_cell.angle_beta   90.00
_cell.angle_gamma   90.00
#
_symmetry.space_group_name_H-M   'P 1'
#
loop_
_entity.id
_entity.type
_entity.pdbx_description
1 polymer ?
#
loop_
_entity_poly.entity_id
_entity_poly.type
_entity_poly.pdbx_seq_one_letter_code
_entity_poly.pdbx_strand_id
1 'polypeptide(L)'
;MADKDTDKAIQCHHLEASTELSHPAAVHEETQEETVMNSKHVDGNEPTEGSNLLNSNEKKLRETPTELNCLQRLRSAWACPPHGLLGRVITTVTMVVLLWAVVWSITGSECLPGGNLFGILILFYCAVIGGKLFSLIKLPTLPPLPPLLGMLLAGFLIRNIPVISDNVQIKHDWSSSLRSIALSIILVRAGLGLDPKALKKLKGVCVRLSMGPCIIEACAAAVLAHLLMRLPWQWGFILGFVLGAVSPAVVVPSMLLLQGGGYGVEKGVPTLLMAAGSFDDILAITGFNTCLGMAFSTGSTVFNVLRGLLEVVIGVATGIFLGLFIQFFPSTDQDNLAWKRASLLLGFAVLAVFSSVRFGFPGSGGLCTLVMAFLAGLRWGTTKSEVEKIIAVAWNIFQPLLFGLIGAEVFVASLRPETVGLSIATLGIAVLVRILSTFLMVCFAGFNLKEKIFISFAWLPKATVQGLWLWMQQELMERSSWKSMEWMC
;
A
#
# COMPACT_ATOMS: atom_id res chain seq x y z
N MET A 1 -28.17 -70.50 14.92
CA MET A 1 -27.35 -71.63 14.45
C MET A 1 -25.92 -71.11 14.37
N ALA A 2 -25.10 -71.51 15.35
CA ALA A 2 -23.64 -71.33 15.53
C ALA A 2 -23.07 -69.92 15.31
N ASP A 3 -22.80 -69.07 16.32
CA ASP A 3 -21.93 -69.21 17.51
C ASP A 3 -20.42 -69.28 17.20
N LYS A 4 -19.69 -68.21 17.58
CA LYS A 4 -18.36 -68.33 18.18
C LYS A 4 -18.06 -67.13 19.09
N ASP A 5 -18.24 -67.45 20.36
CA ASP A 5 -17.98 -66.80 21.64
C ASP A 5 -16.53 -66.31 21.93
N THR A 6 -16.39 -65.61 23.07
CA THR A 6 -15.22 -65.34 23.96
C THR A 6 -14.53 -63.95 24.01
N ASP A 7 -15.19 -62.99 24.67
CA ASP A 7 -15.03 -62.53 26.08
C ASP A 7 -13.65 -62.14 26.74
N LYS A 8 -13.77 -61.11 27.62
CA LYS A 8 -12.91 -60.57 28.73
C LYS A 8 -11.75 -59.60 28.39
N ALA A 9 -11.78 -58.31 28.75
CA ALA A 9 -11.86 -57.62 30.07
C ALA A 9 -10.57 -57.72 30.91
N ILE A 10 -9.95 -56.56 31.23
CA ILE A 10 -9.25 -56.20 32.49
C ILE A 10 -9.09 -54.67 32.56
N GLN A 11 -9.62 -54.08 33.65
CA GLN A 11 -9.34 -52.75 34.20
C GLN A 11 -8.06 -52.74 35.05
N CYS A 12 -7.40 -51.58 35.18
CA CYS A 12 -6.84 -50.99 36.41
C CYS A 12 -6.21 -49.64 35.99
N HIS A 13 -6.66 -48.43 36.37
CA HIS A 13 -6.84 -47.80 37.69
C HIS A 13 -5.58 -47.74 38.57
N HIS A 14 -5.46 -46.56 39.23
CA HIS A 14 -4.48 -46.06 40.21
C HIS A 14 -3.27 -45.27 39.64
N LEU A 15 -2.95 -44.06 40.12
CA LEU A 15 -3.57 -43.15 41.10
C LEU A 15 -2.76 -41.82 41.10
N GLU A 16 -3.48 -40.69 41.25
CA GLU A 16 -3.26 -39.50 42.12
C GLU A 16 -1.83 -39.05 42.53
N ALA A 17 -1.55 -37.77 42.81
CA ALA A 17 -2.30 -36.52 42.81
C ALA A 17 -1.36 -35.35 43.22
N SER A 18 -1.94 -34.14 43.18
CA SER A 18 -1.69 -32.98 44.07
C SER A 18 -0.42 -32.14 43.79
N THR A 19 -0.38 -30.80 43.88
CA THR A 19 -1.30 -29.80 44.45
C THR A 19 -0.89 -28.39 43.97
N GLU A 20 -1.89 -27.51 43.78
CA GLU A 20 -1.96 -26.07 44.16
C GLU A 20 -0.85 -25.05 43.77
N LEU A 21 -1.20 -23.99 43.02
CA LEU A 21 -1.69 -22.65 43.47
C LEU A 21 -0.49 -21.70 43.69
N SER A 22 -0.21 -20.67 42.88
CA SER A 22 -0.82 -19.33 42.93
C SER A 22 0.06 -18.34 42.10
N HIS A 23 -0.56 -17.33 41.47
CA HIS A 23 0.09 -16.12 40.89
C HIS A 23 0.65 -15.18 41.99
N PRO A 24 1.39 -14.05 41.74
CA PRO A 24 1.72 -13.33 40.49
C PRO A 24 3.16 -12.72 40.36
N ALA A 25 3.43 -12.09 39.20
CA ALA A 25 4.21 -10.86 38.97
C ALA A 25 5.76 -10.77 39.09
N ALA A 26 6.33 -10.25 37.99
CA ALA A 26 7.36 -9.19 37.90
C ALA A 26 8.87 -9.51 37.99
N VAL A 27 9.54 -9.25 36.85
CA VAL A 27 10.70 -8.35 36.69
C VAL A 27 12.15 -8.92 36.79
N HIS A 28 12.85 -8.73 35.65
CA HIS A 28 14.26 -8.44 35.34
C HIS A 28 15.45 -9.39 35.63
N GLU A 29 16.23 -9.54 34.53
CA GLU A 29 17.71 -9.56 34.35
C GLU A 29 18.51 -10.70 35.01
N GLU A 30 19.05 -11.63 34.21
CA GLU A 30 20.36 -11.61 33.51
C GLU A 30 21.58 -11.46 34.42
N THR A 31 22.33 -12.56 34.61
CA THR A 31 23.81 -12.66 34.78
C THR A 31 24.15 -14.17 34.67
N GLN A 32 24.80 -14.66 33.61
CA GLN A 32 26.25 -14.79 33.38
C GLN A 32 26.96 -15.82 34.30
N GLU A 33 27.44 -16.92 33.71
CA GLU A 33 28.49 -17.82 34.22
C GLU A 33 29.67 -17.72 33.22
N GLU A 34 30.96 -17.78 33.54
CA GLU A 34 31.66 -18.08 34.80
C GLU A 34 33.09 -17.51 34.72
N THR A 35 33.68 -17.27 35.90
CA THR A 35 35.00 -16.66 36.17
C THR A 35 36.06 -17.77 36.37
N VAL A 36 37.38 -17.48 36.34
CA VAL A 36 38.33 -17.87 37.43
C VAL A 36 39.75 -17.26 37.22
N MET A 37 40.08 -16.40 38.20
CA MET A 37 41.33 -16.16 38.95
C MET A 37 42.69 -15.74 38.36
N ASN A 38 43.33 -14.95 39.22
CA ASN A 38 44.50 -14.10 39.14
C ASN A 38 45.56 -14.59 40.16
N SER A 39 46.87 -14.48 39.88
CA SER A 39 47.89 -14.19 40.91
C SER A 39 49.24 -13.73 40.31
N LYS A 40 49.96 -12.89 41.08
CA LYS A 40 51.34 -12.40 40.89
C LYS A 40 52.22 -12.94 42.02
N HIS A 41 53.48 -13.37 41.77
CA HIS A 41 54.73 -12.93 42.48
C HIS A 41 56.02 -13.70 42.04
N VAL A 42 57.08 -12.94 41.73
CA VAL A 42 58.53 -13.00 42.18
C VAL A 42 59.60 -14.04 41.75
N ASP A 43 60.84 -13.49 41.70
CA ASP A 43 62.24 -13.98 41.58
C ASP A 43 62.70 -14.56 40.22
N GLY A 44 63.89 -14.29 39.66
CA GLY A 44 65.14 -13.70 40.15
C GLY A 44 66.33 -14.61 39.72
N ASN A 45 67.26 -14.15 38.87
CA ASN A 45 68.64 -14.67 38.77
C ASN A 45 69.56 -13.80 37.87
N GLU A 46 70.73 -13.47 38.44
CA GLU A 46 71.92 -12.70 37.97
C GLU A 46 72.87 -13.50 37.03
N PRO A 47 74.09 -13.04 36.57
CA PRO A 47 74.91 -11.88 37.00
C PRO A 47 75.67 -11.04 35.92
N THR A 48 76.23 -9.90 36.38
CA THR A 48 77.53 -9.21 36.06
C THR A 48 77.98 -8.95 34.60
N GLU A 49 78.29 -7.69 34.25
CA GLU A 49 79.59 -6.99 34.46
C GLU A 49 79.74 -5.82 33.45
N GLY A 50 80.14 -4.64 33.94
CA GLY A 50 80.29 -3.44 33.12
C GLY A 50 81.69 -3.30 32.51
N SER A 51 81.79 -2.64 31.34
CA SER A 51 83.05 -2.06 30.81
C SER A 51 82.77 -1.07 29.67
N ASN A 52 82.75 0.21 30.05
CA ASN A 52 83.42 1.35 29.42
C ASN A 52 83.83 1.36 27.93
N LEU A 53 83.50 2.52 27.32
CA LEU A 53 84.30 3.36 26.41
C LEU A 53 84.19 3.22 24.88
N LEU A 54 83.86 4.38 24.30
CA LEU A 54 84.32 4.95 23.02
C LEU A 54 83.91 4.23 21.73
N ASN A 55 82.93 4.79 21.01
CA ASN A 55 83.34 5.71 19.95
C ASN A 55 82.21 6.63 19.48
N SER A 56 82.67 7.76 18.95
CA SER A 56 81.93 9.00 18.71
C SER A 56 81.45 9.08 17.27
N ASN A 57 80.38 9.85 17.07
CA ASN A 57 80.02 10.60 15.87
C ASN A 57 79.54 9.84 14.61
N GLU A 58 78.22 9.91 14.37
CA GLU A 58 77.74 10.67 13.20
C GLU A 58 76.31 11.22 13.45
N LYS A 59 76.15 12.53 13.20
CA LYS A 59 74.91 13.31 13.28
C LYS A 59 73.90 12.84 12.21
N LYS A 60 72.60 12.80 12.55
CA LYS A 60 71.61 13.76 12.01
C LYS A 60 70.21 13.67 12.66
N LEU A 61 69.84 14.81 13.27
CA LEU A 61 68.53 15.48 13.30
C LEU A 61 67.33 14.84 14.02
N ARG A 62 67.04 15.43 15.21
CA ARG A 62 65.77 15.46 15.93
C ARG A 62 64.57 15.75 15.00
N GLU A 63 63.56 14.87 15.03
CA GLU A 63 62.17 15.20 14.70
C GLU A 63 61.32 15.28 15.97
N THR A 64 60.37 16.22 15.96
CA THR A 64 59.53 16.67 17.08
C THR A 64 58.37 15.71 17.42
N PRO A 65 58.05 15.44 18.71
CA PRO A 65 57.07 14.43 19.14
C PRO A 65 55.59 14.88 19.13
N THR A 66 55.22 15.91 18.36
CA THR A 66 53.87 16.52 18.45
C THR A 66 52.94 16.17 17.26
N GLU A 67 53.48 15.80 16.10
CA GLU A 67 52.71 15.49 14.88
C GLU A 67 52.08 14.08 14.90
N LEU A 68 52.73 13.11 15.56
CA LEU A 68 52.30 11.71 15.52
C LEU A 68 50.95 11.48 16.24
N ASN A 69 50.69 12.20 17.33
CA ASN A 69 49.47 12.05 18.14
C ASN A 69 48.22 12.62 17.46
N CYS A 70 48.36 13.67 16.63
CA CYS A 70 47.25 14.24 15.87
C CYS A 70 46.82 13.29 14.74
N LEU A 71 47.81 12.73 14.03
CA LEU A 71 47.61 11.80 12.93
C LEU A 71 47.05 10.44 13.42
N GLN A 72 47.46 9.97 14.60
CA GLN A 72 46.87 8.79 15.25
C GLN A 72 45.43 9.02 15.74
N ARG A 73 45.11 10.21 16.27
CA ARG A 73 43.72 10.58 16.63
C ARG A 73 42.82 10.76 15.41
N LEU A 74 43.35 11.28 14.32
CA LEU A 74 42.62 11.39 13.05
C LEU A 74 42.36 10.01 12.44
N ARG A 75 43.34 9.10 12.54
CA ARG A 75 43.23 7.71 12.09
C ARG A 75 42.27 6.88 12.94
N SER A 76 42.19 7.11 14.25
CA SER A 76 41.20 6.45 15.11
C SER A 76 39.79 7.03 14.96
N ALA A 77 39.67 8.33 14.69
CA ALA A 77 38.39 8.96 14.32
C ALA A 77 37.84 8.46 12.98
N TRP A 78 38.72 8.09 12.04
CA TRP A 78 38.35 7.47 10.76
C TRP A 78 38.16 5.94 10.83
N ALA A 79 38.61 5.29 11.91
CA ALA A 79 38.47 3.85 12.11
C ALA A 79 37.15 3.44 12.80
N CYS A 80 36.41 4.39 13.36
CA CYS A 80 35.08 4.16 13.90
C CYS A 80 34.04 4.49 12.83
N PRO A 81 33.37 3.49 12.22
CA PRO A 81 32.27 3.79 11.33
C PRO A 81 31.22 4.60 12.11
N PRO A 82 30.59 5.61 11.51
CA PRO A 82 29.60 6.44 12.20
C PRO A 82 28.46 5.54 12.68
N HIS A 83 28.43 5.24 13.97
CA HIS A 83 27.39 4.41 14.57
C HIS A 83 26.18 5.27 14.96
N GLY A 84 24.98 4.67 14.90
CA GLY A 84 23.73 5.32 15.29
C GLY A 84 23.04 6.10 14.17
N LEU A 85 22.32 7.16 14.55
CA LEU A 85 21.46 7.94 13.66
C LEU A 85 22.23 8.55 12.48
N LEU A 86 23.45 9.04 12.74
CA LEU A 86 24.30 9.70 11.74
C LEU A 86 24.69 8.74 10.62
N GLY A 87 25.16 7.53 10.94
CA GLY A 87 25.50 6.52 9.93
C GLY A 87 24.30 6.09 9.10
N ARG A 88 23.11 6.00 9.71
CA ARG A 88 21.87 5.68 8.98
C ARG A 88 21.47 6.79 8.01
N VAL A 89 21.59 8.05 8.42
CA VAL A 89 21.32 9.21 7.55
C VAL A 89 22.33 9.26 6.40
N ILE A 90 23.63 9.14 6.69
CA ILE A 90 24.68 9.12 5.67
C ILE A 90 24.44 7.99 4.68
N THR A 91 24.21 6.76 5.14
CA THR A 91 23.95 5.60 4.26
C THR A 91 22.72 5.83 3.39
N THR A 92 21.64 6.40 3.96
CA THR A 92 20.42 6.69 3.20
C THR A 92 20.68 7.75 2.14
N VAL A 93 21.38 8.84 2.48
CA VAL A 93 21.72 9.92 1.54
C VAL A 93 22.62 9.39 0.42
N THR A 94 23.64 8.60 0.75
CA THR A 94 24.53 7.98 -0.25
C THR A 94 23.75 7.07 -1.20
N MET A 95 22.83 6.24 -0.69
CA MET A 95 21.99 5.38 -1.54
C MET A 95 21.06 6.18 -2.45
N VAL A 96 20.51 7.30 -1.96
CA VAL A 96 19.68 8.23 -2.76
C VAL A 96 20.49 8.88 -3.88
N VAL A 97 21.66 9.42 -3.55
CA VAL A 97 22.57 10.06 -4.52
C VAL A 97 23.06 9.05 -5.55
N LEU A 98 23.39 7.83 -5.13
CA LEU A 98 23.84 6.77 -6.03
C LEU A 98 22.72 6.33 -6.99
N LEU A 99 21.49 6.16 -6.50
CA LEU A 99 20.36 5.85 -7.36
C LEU A 99 20.12 6.96 -8.39
N TRP A 100 20.13 8.22 -7.95
CA TRP A 100 20.01 9.36 -8.87
C TRP A 100 21.15 9.41 -9.89
N ALA A 101 22.40 9.22 -9.47
CA ALA A 101 23.57 9.22 -10.35
C ALA A 101 23.52 8.09 -11.40
N VAL A 102 23.05 6.90 -11.02
CA VAL A 102 22.87 5.78 -11.95
C VAL A 102 21.76 6.09 -12.98
N VAL A 103 20.60 6.58 -12.54
CA VAL A 103 19.50 6.91 -13.46
C VAL A 103 19.86 8.09 -14.37
N TRP A 104 20.60 9.07 -13.86
CA TRP A 104 21.16 10.17 -14.65
C TRP A 104 22.17 9.70 -15.69
N SER A 105 23.09 8.81 -15.31
CA SER A 105 24.07 8.21 -16.22
C SER A 105 23.41 7.49 -17.40
N ILE A 106 22.26 6.86 -17.18
CA ILE A 106 21.51 6.13 -18.22
C ILE A 106 20.67 7.07 -19.10
N THR A 107 20.00 8.07 -18.50
CA THR A 107 18.93 8.83 -19.20
C THR A 107 19.31 10.27 -19.58
N GLY A 108 20.50 10.73 -19.20
CA GLY A 108 21.05 12.02 -19.62
C GLY A 108 20.12 13.19 -19.25
N SER A 109 19.53 13.83 -20.26
CA SER A 109 18.75 15.07 -20.12
C SER A 109 17.38 14.89 -19.43
N GLU A 110 16.79 13.70 -19.41
CA GLU A 110 15.49 13.45 -18.77
C GLU A 110 15.55 13.46 -17.22
N CYS A 111 16.76 13.43 -16.66
CA CYS A 111 17.04 13.49 -15.22
C CYS A 111 17.48 14.88 -14.73
N LEU A 112 17.59 15.87 -15.63
CA LEU A 112 17.83 17.26 -15.28
C LEU A 112 16.54 17.94 -14.81
N PRO A 113 16.62 19.09 -14.11
CA PRO A 113 15.45 19.91 -13.77
C PRO A 113 14.61 20.20 -15.02
N GLY A 114 13.30 19.96 -14.93
CA GLY A 114 12.36 20.02 -16.06
C GLY A 114 12.14 18.68 -16.79
N GLY A 115 12.97 17.66 -16.54
CA GLY A 115 12.79 16.31 -17.07
C GLY A 115 11.75 15.49 -16.32
N ASN A 116 11.10 14.54 -17.01
CA ASN A 116 10.02 13.74 -16.43
C ASN A 116 10.51 12.79 -15.32
N LEU A 117 11.67 12.13 -15.55
CA LEU A 117 12.24 11.20 -14.58
C LEU A 117 12.74 11.92 -13.33
N PHE A 118 13.30 13.12 -13.51
CA PHE A 118 13.64 14.00 -12.39
C PHE A 118 12.41 14.27 -11.52
N GLY A 119 11.27 14.63 -12.13
CA GLY A 119 10.05 14.91 -11.39
C GLY A 119 9.51 13.70 -10.62
N ILE A 120 9.52 12.50 -11.21
CA ILE A 120 9.08 11.27 -10.56
C ILE A 120 10.00 10.89 -9.39
N LEU A 121 11.32 11.01 -9.56
CA LEU A 121 12.29 10.69 -8.52
C LEU A 121 12.18 11.66 -7.33
N ILE A 122 12.11 12.97 -7.59
CA ILE A 122 11.91 13.96 -6.52
C ILE A 122 10.61 13.70 -5.79
N LEU A 123 9.51 13.49 -6.52
CA LEU A 123 8.23 13.19 -5.90
C LEU A 123 8.31 11.94 -5.03
N PHE A 124 8.95 10.87 -5.50
CA PHE A 124 9.14 9.66 -4.72
C PHE A 124 9.88 9.92 -3.40
N TYR A 125 11.03 10.61 -3.47
CA TYR A 125 11.81 10.91 -2.27
C TYR A 125 11.06 11.82 -1.30
N CYS A 126 10.44 12.89 -1.81
CA CYS A 126 9.63 13.80 -1.01
C CYS A 126 8.46 13.06 -0.36
N ALA A 127 7.79 12.13 -1.06
CA ALA A 127 6.71 11.33 -0.51
C ALA A 127 7.23 10.38 0.60
N VAL A 128 8.36 9.71 0.39
CA VAL A 128 8.98 8.84 1.41
C VAL A 128 9.37 9.65 2.65
N ILE A 129 9.99 10.81 2.47
CA ILE A 129 10.39 11.71 3.57
C ILE A 129 9.14 12.24 4.28
N GLY A 130 8.14 12.72 3.54
CA GLY A 130 6.87 13.23 4.08
C GLY A 130 6.13 12.17 4.89
N GLY A 131 6.07 10.93 4.39
CA GLY A 131 5.48 9.82 5.13
C GLY A 131 6.23 9.47 6.41
N LYS A 132 7.57 9.44 6.37
CA LYS A 132 8.40 9.22 7.57
C LYS A 132 8.25 10.36 8.57
N LEU A 133 8.26 11.62 8.12
CA LEU A 133 8.11 12.79 8.98
C LEU A 133 6.77 12.75 9.73
N PHE A 134 5.67 12.47 9.03
CA PHE A 134 4.35 12.34 9.65
C PHE A 134 4.26 11.15 10.61
N SER A 135 4.98 10.06 10.35
CA SER A 135 5.06 8.92 11.28
C SER A 135 5.80 9.23 12.59
N LEU A 136 6.69 10.24 12.58
CA LEU A 136 7.44 10.69 13.76
C LEU A 136 6.67 11.71 14.60
N ILE A 137 5.72 12.44 13.99
CA ILE A 137 4.87 13.40 14.70
C ILE A 137 3.85 12.62 15.54
N LYS A 138 4.23 12.34 16.79
CA LYS A 138 3.35 11.80 17.82
C LYS A 138 2.82 12.94 18.66
N LEU A 139 1.58 13.35 18.41
CA LEU A 139 0.89 14.32 19.25
C LEU A 139 0.37 13.60 20.50
N PRO A 140 0.60 14.13 21.72
CA PRO A 140 0.25 13.44 22.97
C PRO A 140 -1.26 13.24 23.16
N THR A 141 -2.11 13.96 22.42
CA THR A 141 -3.57 13.90 22.51
C THR A 141 -4.25 13.22 21.32
N LEU A 142 -3.52 12.80 20.29
CA LEU A 142 -4.07 12.23 19.05
C LEU A 142 -3.37 10.92 18.67
N PRO A 143 -4.08 9.97 18.01
CA PRO A 143 -3.44 8.79 17.44
C PRO A 143 -2.36 9.20 16.42
N PRO A 144 -1.33 8.35 16.22
CA PRO A 144 -0.24 8.65 15.29
C PRO A 144 -0.80 8.95 13.90
N LEU A 145 -0.35 10.06 13.30
CA LEU A 145 -0.84 10.46 11.99
C LEU A 145 -0.46 9.40 10.95
N PRO A 146 -1.40 9.00 10.07
CA PRO A 146 -1.13 7.99 9.06
C PRO A 146 -0.05 8.49 8.09
N PRO A 147 1.00 7.69 7.79
CA PRO A 147 2.06 8.08 6.84
C PRO A 147 1.54 8.47 5.45
N LEU A 148 0.37 7.93 5.08
CA LEU A 148 -0.33 8.25 3.82
C LEU A 148 -0.60 9.75 3.65
N LEU A 149 -0.93 10.44 4.75
CA LEU A 149 -1.21 11.88 4.73
C LEU A 149 0.06 12.67 4.40
N GLY A 150 1.20 12.30 4.99
CA GLY A 150 2.48 12.93 4.70
C GLY A 150 2.96 12.71 3.27
N MET A 151 2.72 11.52 2.71
CA MET A 151 3.02 11.22 1.29
C MET A 151 2.19 12.08 0.34
N LEU A 152 0.88 12.22 0.61
CA LEU A 152 -0.03 13.05 -0.17
C LEU A 152 0.32 14.54 -0.07
N LEU A 153 0.58 15.03 1.14
CA LEU A 153 0.95 16.43 1.36
C LEU A 153 2.26 16.79 0.64
N ALA A 154 3.24 15.88 0.59
CA ALA A 154 4.47 16.10 -0.15
C ALA A 154 4.20 16.34 -1.65
N GLY A 155 3.35 15.53 -2.28
CA GLY A 155 2.93 15.74 -3.67
C GLY A 155 2.19 17.06 -3.87
N PHE A 156 1.27 17.38 -2.96
CA PHE A 156 0.52 18.64 -2.97
C PHE A 156 1.45 19.87 -2.92
N LEU A 157 2.46 19.85 -2.04
CA LEU A 157 3.42 20.94 -1.90
C LEU A 157 4.28 21.09 -3.16
N ILE A 158 4.74 19.99 -3.76
CA ILE A 158 5.49 20.02 -5.02
C ILE A 158 4.71 20.73 -6.13
N ARG A 159 3.40 20.45 -6.24
CA ARG A 159 2.56 21.04 -7.29
C ARG A 159 2.19 22.50 -7.05
N ASN A 160 2.02 22.91 -5.79
CA ASN A 160 1.48 24.24 -5.45
C ASN A 160 2.57 25.28 -5.12
N ILE A 161 3.83 24.88 -4.93
CA ILE A 161 4.96 25.81 -4.76
C ILE A 161 5.56 26.11 -6.14
N PRO A 162 5.43 27.35 -6.69
CA PRO A 162 5.81 27.65 -8.07
C PRO A 162 7.27 27.33 -8.38
N VAL A 163 8.18 27.69 -7.48
CA VAL A 163 9.64 27.44 -7.60
C VAL A 163 9.97 25.94 -7.77
N ILE A 164 9.15 25.07 -7.18
CA ILE A 164 9.34 23.61 -7.25
C ILE A 164 8.61 23.05 -8.46
N SER A 165 7.37 23.48 -8.71
CA SER A 165 6.54 22.99 -9.83
C SER A 165 7.14 23.32 -11.20
N ASP A 166 7.84 24.44 -11.36
CA ASP A 166 8.49 24.81 -12.62
C ASP A 166 9.65 23.85 -12.96
N ASN A 167 10.32 23.33 -11.92
CA ASN A 167 11.44 22.40 -12.04
C ASN A 167 11.02 20.93 -12.02
N VAL A 168 9.85 20.63 -11.44
CA VAL A 168 9.33 19.27 -11.23
C VAL A 168 8.10 19.08 -12.12
N GLN A 169 8.34 18.70 -13.37
CA GLN A 169 7.29 18.37 -14.32
C GLN A 169 7.14 16.86 -14.44
N ILE A 170 5.93 16.36 -14.18
CA ILE A 170 5.59 14.95 -14.32
C ILE A 170 4.58 14.84 -15.46
N LYS A 171 4.94 14.10 -16.50
CA LYS A 171 4.04 13.82 -17.62
C LYS A 171 2.86 12.99 -17.11
N HIS A 172 1.67 13.34 -17.56
CA HIS A 172 0.42 12.72 -17.15
C HIS A 172 0.39 11.21 -17.44
N ASP A 173 0.91 10.77 -18.59
CA ASP A 173 0.97 9.35 -18.97
C ASP A 173 1.76 8.49 -17.99
N TRP A 174 2.90 9.02 -17.52
CA TRP A 174 3.74 8.35 -16.52
C TRP A 174 3.05 8.31 -15.16
N SER A 175 2.45 9.42 -14.73
CA SER A 175 1.66 9.47 -13.49
C SER A 175 0.55 8.40 -13.51
N SER A 176 -0.25 8.37 -14.57
CA SER A 176 -1.36 7.43 -14.70
C SER A 176 -0.89 5.97 -14.73
N SER A 177 0.18 5.68 -15.46
CA SER A 177 0.77 4.35 -15.54
C SER A 177 1.27 3.87 -14.17
N LEU A 178 1.99 4.72 -13.42
CA LEU A 178 2.48 4.40 -12.07
C LEU A 178 1.34 4.18 -11.08
N ARG A 179 0.28 5.00 -11.13
CA ARG A 179 -0.92 4.83 -10.31
C ARG A 179 -1.64 3.51 -10.62
N SER A 180 -1.76 3.15 -11.90
CA SER A 180 -2.37 1.88 -12.34
C SER A 180 -1.56 0.66 -11.89
N ILE A 181 -0.22 0.72 -11.93
CA ILE A 181 0.65 -0.33 -11.39
C ILE A 181 0.46 -0.47 -9.88
N ALA A 182 0.47 0.64 -9.14
CA ALA A 182 0.26 0.62 -7.70
C ALA A 182 -1.12 0.05 -7.32
N LEU A 183 -2.18 0.44 -8.05
CA LEU A 183 -3.53 -0.10 -7.90
C LEU A 183 -3.54 -1.63 -8.09
N SER A 184 -2.86 -2.11 -9.13
CA SER A 184 -2.74 -3.54 -9.41
C SER A 184 -2.08 -4.30 -8.25
N ILE A 185 -0.97 -3.77 -7.72
CA ILE A 185 -0.25 -4.36 -6.58
C ILE A 185 -1.14 -4.42 -5.33
N ILE A 186 -1.91 -3.37 -5.02
CA ILE A 186 -2.77 -3.38 -3.83
C ILE A 186 -3.97 -4.31 -3.97
N LEU A 187 -4.55 -4.44 -5.17
CA LEU A 187 -5.64 -5.37 -5.44
C LEU A 187 -5.16 -6.83 -5.34
N VAL A 188 -3.96 -7.12 -5.82
CA VAL A 188 -3.29 -8.40 -5.59
C VAL A 188 -3.16 -8.69 -4.10
N ARG A 189 -2.68 -7.71 -3.32
CA ARG A 189 -2.55 -7.84 -1.87
C ARG A 189 -3.90 -8.05 -1.18
N ALA A 190 -4.95 -7.36 -1.64
CA ALA A 190 -6.31 -7.52 -1.17
C ALA A 190 -6.82 -8.95 -1.42
N GLY A 191 -6.68 -9.44 -2.65
CA GLY A 191 -7.12 -10.78 -3.06
C GLY A 191 -6.44 -11.90 -2.28
N LEU A 192 -5.12 -11.79 -2.05
CA LEU A 192 -4.39 -12.72 -1.19
C LEU A 192 -4.92 -12.68 0.25
N GLY A 193 -5.24 -11.50 0.79
CA GLY A 193 -5.74 -11.33 2.15
C GLY A 193 -7.16 -11.83 2.42
N LEU A 194 -7.94 -12.21 1.40
CA LEU A 194 -9.32 -12.68 1.59
C LEU A 194 -9.37 -14.09 2.20
N ASP A 195 -10.30 -14.29 3.15
CA ASP A 195 -10.65 -15.60 3.68
C ASP A 195 -11.87 -16.19 2.95
N PRO A 196 -11.74 -17.36 2.28
CA PRO A 196 -12.86 -18.02 1.59
C PRO A 196 -14.03 -18.37 2.51
N LYS A 197 -13.77 -18.73 3.79
CA LYS A 197 -14.82 -19.13 4.74
C LYS A 197 -15.67 -17.93 5.13
N ALA A 198 -15.04 -16.83 5.54
CA ALA A 198 -15.69 -15.56 5.81
C ALA A 198 -16.48 -15.03 4.60
N LEU A 199 -15.88 -15.07 3.40
CA LEU A 199 -16.54 -14.56 2.19
C LEU A 199 -17.78 -15.38 1.82
N LYS A 200 -17.72 -16.72 1.90
CA LYS A 200 -18.89 -17.59 1.65
C LYS A 200 -20.02 -17.33 2.63
N LYS A 201 -19.69 -17.09 3.90
CA LYS A 201 -20.65 -16.76 4.96
C LYS A 201 -21.33 -15.39 4.72
N LEU A 202 -20.57 -14.41 4.22
CA LEU A 202 -21.02 -13.01 4.11
C LEU A 202 -21.40 -12.58 2.69
N LYS A 203 -21.45 -13.49 1.71
CA LYS A 203 -21.69 -13.17 0.28
C LYS A 203 -22.89 -12.24 0.03
N GLY A 204 -24.02 -12.46 0.71
CA GLY A 204 -25.22 -11.63 0.56
C GLY A 204 -25.03 -10.22 1.12
N VAL A 205 -24.29 -10.10 2.23
CA VAL A 205 -23.95 -8.82 2.84
C VAL A 205 -22.93 -8.07 1.99
N CYS A 206 -21.96 -8.79 1.40
CA CYS A 206 -20.96 -8.23 0.50
C CYS A 206 -21.61 -7.53 -0.70
N VAL A 207 -22.54 -8.21 -1.38
CA VAL A 207 -23.27 -7.62 -2.51
C VAL A 207 -24.09 -6.41 -2.05
N ARG A 208 -24.84 -6.53 -0.95
CA ARG A 208 -25.66 -5.43 -0.43
C ARG A 208 -24.83 -4.20 -0.01
N LEU A 209 -23.66 -4.42 0.60
CA LEU A 209 -22.73 -3.39 1.04
C LEU A 209 -21.98 -2.74 -0.14
N SER A 210 -21.72 -3.48 -1.21
CA SER A 210 -21.09 -2.93 -2.42
C SER A 210 -22.05 -2.09 -3.26
N MET A 211 -23.30 -2.54 -3.46
CA MET A 211 -24.25 -1.86 -4.34
C MET A 211 -25.04 -0.75 -3.64
N GLY A 212 -25.53 -1.02 -2.43
CA GLY A 212 -26.48 -0.13 -1.74
C GLY A 212 -25.91 1.27 -1.47
N PRO A 213 -24.83 1.39 -0.68
CA PRO A 213 -24.23 2.68 -0.36
C PRO A 213 -23.74 3.44 -1.59
N CYS A 214 -23.12 2.75 -2.55
CA CYS A 214 -22.62 3.35 -3.79
C CYS A 214 -23.74 4.02 -4.60
N ILE A 215 -24.84 3.30 -4.86
CA ILE A 215 -25.97 3.83 -5.65
C ILE A 215 -26.68 4.96 -4.89
N ILE A 216 -26.96 4.76 -3.59
CA ILE A 216 -27.67 5.76 -2.78
C ILE A 216 -26.82 7.05 -2.68
N GLU A 217 -25.51 6.93 -2.47
CA GLU A 217 -24.61 8.07 -2.44
C GLU A 217 -24.51 8.75 -3.82
N ALA A 218 -24.35 7.98 -4.90
CA ALA A 218 -24.26 8.54 -6.25
C ALA A 218 -25.54 9.32 -6.62
N CYS A 219 -26.72 8.78 -6.28
CA CYS A 219 -28.00 9.47 -6.46
C CYS A 219 -28.09 10.73 -5.61
N ALA A 220 -27.71 10.67 -4.32
CA ALA A 220 -27.73 11.83 -3.43
C ALA A 220 -26.78 12.93 -3.92
N ALA A 221 -25.55 12.57 -4.30
CA ALA A 221 -24.56 13.48 -4.87
C ALA A 221 -25.04 14.09 -6.19
N ALA A 222 -25.72 13.32 -7.05
CA ALA A 222 -26.28 13.84 -8.31
C ALA A 222 -27.40 14.87 -8.06
N VAL A 223 -28.31 14.59 -7.13
CA VAL A 223 -29.38 15.52 -6.73
C VAL A 223 -28.78 16.80 -6.14
N LEU A 224 -27.79 16.67 -5.24
CA LEU A 224 -27.11 17.82 -4.66
C LEU A 224 -26.34 18.63 -5.70
N ALA A 225 -25.63 17.97 -6.62
CA ALA A 225 -24.90 18.65 -7.70
C ALA A 225 -25.86 19.42 -8.62
N HIS A 226 -27.04 18.88 -8.91
CA HIS A 226 -28.06 19.56 -9.68
C HIS A 226 -28.62 20.78 -8.93
N LEU A 227 -28.94 20.64 -7.64
CA LEU A 227 -29.57 21.70 -6.85
C LEU A 227 -28.59 22.81 -6.43
N LEU A 228 -27.40 22.45 -5.94
CA LEU A 228 -26.40 23.39 -5.41
C LEU A 228 -25.52 23.99 -6.51
N MET A 229 -25.07 23.17 -7.47
CA MET A 229 -24.10 23.58 -8.49
C MET A 229 -24.75 23.85 -9.85
N ARG A 230 -26.07 23.67 -9.98
CA ARG A 230 -26.85 23.84 -11.22
C ARG A 230 -26.31 23.02 -12.40
N LEU A 231 -25.69 21.88 -12.11
CA LEU A 231 -25.17 20.98 -13.13
C LEU A 231 -26.31 20.17 -13.79
N PRO A 232 -26.25 19.86 -15.09
CA PRO A 232 -27.21 18.94 -15.71
C PRO A 232 -27.20 17.56 -15.04
N TRP A 233 -28.32 16.85 -15.07
CA TRP A 233 -28.46 15.53 -14.43
C TRP A 233 -27.37 14.54 -14.83
N GLN A 234 -26.97 14.52 -16.10
CA GLN A 234 -25.93 13.63 -16.62
C GLN A 234 -24.59 13.90 -15.90
N TRP A 235 -24.17 15.16 -15.83
CA TRP A 235 -22.96 15.57 -15.13
C TRP A 235 -23.05 15.36 -13.61
N GLY A 236 -24.24 15.55 -13.04
CA GLY A 236 -24.51 15.22 -11.64
C GLY A 236 -24.31 13.74 -11.33
N PHE A 237 -24.82 12.84 -12.18
CA PHE A 237 -24.61 11.40 -12.01
C PHE A 237 -23.17 10.96 -12.28
N ILE A 238 -22.50 11.55 -13.28
CA ILE A 238 -21.06 11.34 -13.49
C ILE A 238 -20.30 11.68 -12.21
N LEU A 239 -20.52 12.87 -11.65
CA LEU A 239 -19.92 13.30 -10.38
C LEU A 239 -20.31 12.35 -9.23
N GLY A 240 -21.57 11.94 -9.15
CA GLY A 240 -22.04 11.03 -8.11
C GLY A 240 -21.34 9.67 -8.12
N PHE A 241 -21.13 9.06 -9.29
CA PHE A 241 -20.39 7.80 -9.39
C PHE A 241 -18.87 7.96 -9.15
N VAL A 242 -18.28 9.12 -9.48
CA VAL A 242 -16.90 9.44 -9.06
C VAL A 242 -16.79 9.50 -7.53
N LEU A 243 -17.76 10.16 -6.89
CA LEU A 243 -17.79 10.30 -5.43
C LEU A 243 -18.17 9.00 -4.71
N GLY A 244 -18.98 8.16 -5.34
CA GLY A 244 -19.50 6.92 -4.74
C GLY A 244 -18.47 5.79 -4.59
N ALA A 245 -17.31 5.89 -5.25
CA ALA A 245 -16.27 4.86 -5.23
C ALA A 245 -15.42 4.91 -3.95
N VAL A 246 -15.09 3.74 -3.41
CA VAL A 246 -14.19 3.59 -2.24
C VAL A 246 -12.74 3.50 -2.67
N SER A 247 -11.80 3.98 -1.86
CA SER A 247 -10.38 3.78 -2.12
C SER A 247 -9.86 2.43 -1.57
N PRO A 248 -9.53 1.43 -2.42
CA PRO A 248 -8.89 0.21 -1.95
C PRO A 248 -7.47 0.49 -1.42
N ALA A 249 -6.79 1.51 -1.95
CA ALA A 249 -5.44 1.90 -1.54
C ALA A 249 -5.34 2.34 -0.06
N VAL A 250 -6.44 2.84 0.52
CA VAL A 250 -6.49 3.22 1.94
C VAL A 250 -7.16 2.14 2.79
N VAL A 251 -8.23 1.53 2.27
CA VAL A 251 -9.00 0.51 3.01
C VAL A 251 -8.21 -0.79 3.15
N VAL A 252 -7.60 -1.30 2.07
CA VAL A 252 -6.94 -2.61 2.07
C VAL A 252 -5.77 -2.68 3.06
N PRO A 253 -4.79 -1.75 3.08
CA PRO A 253 -3.70 -1.82 4.04
C PRO A 253 -4.19 -1.78 5.50
N SER A 254 -5.23 -0.98 5.76
CA SER A 254 -5.84 -0.83 7.09
C SER A 254 -6.54 -2.13 7.52
N MET A 255 -7.29 -2.76 6.61
CA MET A 255 -7.97 -4.04 6.87
C MET A 255 -6.99 -5.20 7.06
N LEU A 256 -5.92 -5.25 6.28
CA LEU A 256 -4.87 -6.26 6.45
C LEU A 256 -4.13 -6.10 7.79
N LEU A 257 -3.88 -4.86 8.23
CA LEU A 257 -3.29 -4.59 9.54
C LEU A 257 -4.20 -5.07 10.68
N LEU A 258 -5.50 -4.78 10.60
CA LEU A 258 -6.48 -5.24 11.60
C LEU A 258 -6.62 -6.76 11.61
N GLN A 259 -6.63 -7.38 10.42
CA GLN A 259 -6.67 -8.84 10.28
C GLN A 259 -5.42 -9.50 10.86
N GLY A 260 -4.23 -8.92 10.64
CA GLY A 260 -2.98 -9.38 11.27
C GLY A 260 -2.97 -9.23 12.80
N GLY A 261 -3.70 -8.25 13.33
CA GLY A 261 -3.93 -8.08 14.77
C GLY A 261 -5.08 -8.92 15.35
N GLY A 262 -5.76 -9.74 14.54
CA GLY A 262 -6.88 -10.58 14.98
C GLY A 262 -8.23 -9.85 15.16
N TYR A 263 -8.32 -8.57 14.81
CA TYR A 263 -9.55 -7.78 15.00
C TYR A 263 -10.61 -8.08 13.92
N GLY A 264 -11.82 -8.46 14.34
CA GLY A 264 -12.97 -8.66 13.45
C GLY A 264 -12.85 -9.86 12.50
N VAL A 265 -11.83 -10.71 12.68
CA VAL A 265 -11.54 -11.87 11.82
C VAL A 265 -12.60 -12.96 11.96
N GLU A 266 -13.05 -13.27 13.17
CA GLU A 266 -14.10 -14.29 13.41
C GLU A 266 -15.42 -13.98 12.70
N LYS A 267 -15.77 -12.70 12.66
CA LYS A 267 -16.96 -12.19 11.99
C LYS A 267 -16.72 -11.88 10.52
N GLY A 268 -15.47 -11.94 10.04
CA GLY A 268 -15.10 -11.72 8.65
C GLY A 268 -15.17 -10.26 8.19
N VAL A 269 -15.10 -9.29 9.11
CA VAL A 269 -15.28 -7.86 8.79
C VAL A 269 -14.19 -7.34 7.83
N PRO A 270 -12.88 -7.58 8.05
CA PRO A 270 -11.84 -7.15 7.11
C PRO A 270 -12.01 -7.74 5.71
N THR A 271 -12.31 -9.05 5.63
CA THR A 271 -12.56 -9.75 4.36
C THR A 271 -13.79 -9.20 3.64
N LEU A 272 -14.88 -8.93 4.37
CA LEU A 272 -16.09 -8.32 3.82
C LEU A 272 -15.78 -6.95 3.21
N LEU A 273 -15.05 -6.10 3.93
CA LEU A 273 -14.72 -4.74 3.50
C LEU A 273 -13.80 -4.74 2.27
N MET A 274 -12.77 -5.60 2.24
CA MET A 274 -11.87 -5.72 1.08
C MET A 274 -12.61 -6.23 -0.17
N ALA A 275 -13.45 -7.26 -0.02
CA ALA A 275 -14.21 -7.81 -1.14
C ALA A 275 -15.30 -6.86 -1.63
N ALA A 276 -16.12 -6.32 -0.73
CA ALA A 276 -17.20 -5.41 -1.10
C ALA A 276 -16.68 -4.09 -1.69
N GLY A 277 -15.50 -3.61 -1.28
CA GLY A 277 -14.92 -2.37 -1.79
C GLY A 277 -14.49 -2.52 -3.25
N SER A 278 -14.01 -3.70 -3.60
CA SER A 278 -13.64 -3.99 -4.99
C SER A 278 -14.85 -4.13 -5.91
N PHE A 279 -15.96 -4.70 -5.40
CA PHE A 279 -17.23 -4.70 -6.13
C PHE A 279 -17.84 -3.29 -6.25
N ASP A 280 -17.73 -2.46 -5.21
CA ASP A 280 -18.12 -1.05 -5.20
C ASP A 280 -17.36 -0.26 -6.28
N ASP A 281 -16.04 -0.46 -6.41
CA ASP A 281 -15.22 0.19 -7.44
C ASP A 281 -15.68 -0.14 -8.86
N ILE A 282 -15.99 -1.42 -9.13
CA ILE A 282 -16.43 -1.85 -10.47
C ILE A 282 -17.80 -1.27 -10.79
N LEU A 283 -18.70 -1.24 -9.81
CA LEU A 283 -20.02 -0.63 -9.96
C LEU A 283 -19.89 0.88 -10.22
N ALA A 284 -19.03 1.57 -9.48
CA ALA A 284 -18.78 2.99 -9.66
C ALA A 284 -18.17 3.28 -11.04
N ILE A 285 -17.21 2.47 -11.49
CA ILE A 285 -16.60 2.61 -12.82
C ILE A 285 -17.62 2.39 -13.93
N THR A 286 -18.44 1.35 -13.79
CA THR A 286 -19.51 1.04 -14.73
C THR A 286 -20.55 2.17 -14.78
N GLY A 287 -20.98 2.65 -13.62
CA GLY A 287 -21.96 3.73 -13.49
C GLY A 287 -21.47 5.02 -14.12
N PHE A 288 -20.22 5.41 -13.83
CA PHE A 288 -19.57 6.54 -14.47
C PHE A 288 -19.56 6.40 -15.99
N ASN A 289 -19.06 5.27 -16.53
CA ASN A 289 -18.94 5.06 -17.97
C ASN A 289 -20.30 5.08 -18.66
N THR A 290 -21.33 4.57 -17.99
CA THR A 290 -22.70 4.59 -18.48
C THR A 290 -23.24 6.02 -18.55
N CYS A 291 -23.07 6.81 -17.48
CA CYS A 291 -23.51 8.21 -17.43
C CYS A 291 -22.74 9.09 -18.42
N LEU A 292 -21.45 8.86 -18.57
CA LEU A 292 -20.60 9.52 -19.55
C LEU A 292 -21.03 9.18 -20.99
N GLY A 293 -21.27 7.90 -21.30
CA GLY A 293 -21.76 7.47 -22.62
C GLY A 293 -23.11 8.10 -22.98
N MET A 294 -24.00 8.26 -21.99
CA MET A 294 -25.27 8.98 -22.15
C MET A 294 -25.04 10.49 -22.41
N ALA A 295 -24.06 11.11 -21.77
CA ALA A 295 -23.77 12.54 -21.96
C ALA A 295 -23.20 12.86 -23.35
N PHE A 296 -22.38 11.96 -23.93
CA PHE A 296 -21.75 12.15 -25.24
C PHE A 296 -22.47 11.45 -26.40
N SER A 297 -23.70 10.96 -26.19
CA SER A 297 -24.55 10.31 -27.21
C SER A 297 -23.95 9.08 -27.89
N THR A 298 -22.93 8.45 -27.29
CA THR A 298 -22.22 7.30 -27.85
C THR A 298 -22.97 6.01 -27.51
N GLY A 299 -24.02 5.71 -28.28
CA GLY A 299 -24.73 4.43 -28.27
C GLY A 299 -26.03 4.39 -27.44
N SER A 300 -26.75 3.27 -27.55
CA SER A 300 -27.98 2.98 -26.79
C SER A 300 -27.69 2.86 -25.29
N THR A 301 -28.52 3.47 -24.43
CA THR A 301 -28.44 3.34 -22.96
C THR A 301 -28.40 1.88 -22.51
N VAL A 302 -29.14 1.00 -23.19
CA VAL A 302 -29.17 -0.44 -22.90
C VAL A 302 -27.82 -1.09 -23.19
N PHE A 303 -27.14 -0.66 -24.26
CA PHE A 303 -25.82 -1.17 -24.62
C PHE A 303 -24.76 -0.83 -23.55
N ASN A 304 -24.82 0.37 -22.96
CA ASN A 304 -23.90 0.78 -21.90
C ASN A 304 -24.12 0.00 -20.59
N VAL A 305 -25.39 -0.27 -20.22
CA VAL A 305 -25.71 -1.13 -19.06
C VAL A 305 -25.23 -2.57 -19.31
N LEU A 306 -25.46 -3.11 -20.51
CA LEU A 306 -25.02 -4.46 -20.88
C LEU A 306 -23.48 -4.58 -20.86
N ARG A 307 -22.79 -3.53 -21.32
CA ARG A 307 -21.32 -3.42 -21.27
C ARG A 307 -20.81 -3.52 -19.82
N GLY A 308 -21.47 -2.83 -18.89
CA GLY A 308 -21.16 -2.91 -17.47
C GLY A 308 -21.25 -4.34 -16.90
N LEU A 309 -22.34 -5.04 -17.20
CA LEU A 309 -22.50 -6.44 -16.79
C LEU A 309 -21.41 -7.33 -17.43
N LEU A 310 -21.10 -7.07 -18.69
CA LEU A 310 -20.06 -7.77 -19.43
C LEU A 310 -18.66 -7.55 -18.84
N GLU A 311 -18.34 -6.35 -18.33
CA GLU A 311 -17.08 -6.07 -17.63
C GLU A 311 -16.89 -6.97 -16.41
N VAL A 312 -17.95 -7.15 -15.62
CA VAL A 312 -17.93 -8.05 -14.45
C VAL A 312 -17.71 -9.49 -14.90
N VAL A 313 -18.45 -9.96 -15.89
CA VAL A 313 -18.35 -11.35 -16.38
C VAL A 313 -16.95 -11.63 -16.95
N ILE A 314 -16.42 -10.75 -17.79
CA ILE A 314 -15.08 -10.89 -18.38
C ILE A 314 -14.01 -10.86 -17.28
N GLY A 315 -14.10 -9.91 -16.34
CA GLY A 315 -13.15 -9.80 -15.23
C GLY A 315 -13.12 -11.05 -14.35
N VAL A 316 -14.28 -11.58 -13.97
CA VAL A 316 -14.37 -12.84 -13.20
C VAL A 316 -13.87 -14.03 -14.00
N ALA A 317 -14.30 -14.19 -15.25
CA ALA A 317 -13.93 -15.34 -16.07
C ALA A 317 -12.41 -15.39 -16.33
N THR A 318 -11.81 -14.26 -16.72
CA THR A 318 -10.36 -14.15 -16.95
C THR A 318 -9.58 -14.30 -15.64
N GLY A 319 -10.08 -13.73 -14.54
CA GLY A 319 -9.47 -13.88 -13.22
C GLY A 319 -9.48 -15.33 -12.73
N ILE A 320 -10.57 -16.07 -12.94
CA ILE A 320 -10.64 -17.51 -12.64
C ILE A 320 -9.64 -18.28 -13.50
N PHE A 321 -9.62 -18.04 -14.81
CA PHE A 321 -8.70 -18.72 -15.73
C PHE A 321 -7.23 -18.50 -15.32
N LEU A 322 -6.81 -17.25 -15.11
CA LEU A 322 -5.44 -16.91 -14.71
C LEU A 322 -5.13 -17.37 -13.28
N GLY A 323 -6.10 -17.30 -12.37
CA GLY A 323 -5.95 -17.79 -11.00
C GLY A 323 -5.72 -19.30 -10.93
N LEU A 324 -6.46 -20.07 -11.72
CA LEU A 324 -6.21 -21.51 -11.88
C LEU A 324 -4.85 -21.77 -12.52
N PHE A 325 -4.48 -21.03 -13.56
CA PHE A 325 -3.18 -21.17 -14.21
C PHE A 325 -2.01 -20.98 -13.21
N ILE A 326 -2.04 -19.91 -12.42
CA ILE A 326 -1.04 -19.61 -11.38
C ILE A 326 -1.08 -20.60 -10.21
N GLN A 327 -2.23 -21.24 -10.00
CA GLN A 327 -2.35 -22.31 -9.01
C GLN A 327 -1.55 -23.56 -9.40
N PHE A 328 -1.49 -23.87 -10.70
CA PHE A 328 -0.74 -25.02 -11.24
C PHE A 328 0.72 -24.69 -11.58
N PHE A 329 1.00 -23.47 -12.08
CA PHE A 329 2.34 -23.02 -12.43
C PHE A 329 2.81 -21.89 -11.51
N PRO A 330 4.01 -21.95 -10.90
CA PRO A 330 5.08 -22.93 -11.10
C PRO A 330 4.87 -24.23 -10.31
N SER A 331 5.37 -25.37 -10.85
CA SER A 331 5.34 -26.67 -10.15
C SER A 331 6.09 -26.58 -8.81
N THR A 332 5.65 -27.36 -7.83
CA THR A 332 6.25 -27.43 -6.49
C THR A 332 7.73 -27.84 -6.53
N ASP A 333 8.17 -28.48 -7.61
CA ASP A 333 9.54 -28.96 -7.82
C ASP A 333 10.56 -27.85 -8.15
N GLN A 334 10.11 -26.60 -8.25
CA GLN A 334 10.98 -25.49 -8.64
C GLN A 334 11.51 -24.70 -7.44
N ASP A 335 12.82 -24.39 -7.46
CA ASP A 335 13.44 -23.47 -6.50
C ASP A 335 12.85 -22.06 -6.59
N ASN A 336 12.86 -21.35 -5.45
CA ASN A 336 12.32 -19.99 -5.27
C ASN A 336 10.86 -19.85 -5.71
N LEU A 337 10.03 -20.84 -5.34
CA LEU A 337 8.61 -20.93 -5.69
C LEU A 337 7.81 -19.67 -5.33
N ALA A 338 8.03 -19.11 -4.13
CA ALA A 338 7.36 -17.90 -3.68
C ALA A 338 7.67 -16.68 -4.56
N TRP A 339 8.94 -16.52 -4.98
CA TRP A 339 9.36 -15.41 -5.86
C TRP A 339 8.75 -15.53 -7.25
N LYS A 340 8.76 -16.74 -7.83
CA LYS A 340 8.15 -17.00 -9.14
C LYS A 340 6.64 -16.80 -9.12
N ARG A 341 5.95 -17.28 -8.08
CA ARG A 341 4.50 -17.06 -7.88
C ARG A 341 4.18 -15.58 -7.72
N ALA A 342 4.92 -14.85 -6.88
CA ALA A 342 4.74 -13.42 -6.70
C ALA A 342 4.99 -12.63 -8.00
N SER A 343 6.04 -12.98 -8.75
CA SER A 343 6.37 -12.34 -10.02
C SER A 343 5.31 -12.58 -11.10
N LEU A 344 4.85 -13.83 -11.28
CA LEU A 344 3.76 -14.16 -12.21
C LEU A 344 2.47 -13.42 -11.84
N LEU A 345 2.14 -13.42 -10.55
CA LEU A 345 0.90 -12.81 -10.06
C LEU A 345 0.93 -11.28 -10.23
N LEU A 346 2.06 -10.63 -9.94
CA LEU A 346 2.24 -9.20 -10.25
C LEU A 346 2.23 -8.90 -11.75
N GLY A 347 2.95 -9.70 -12.54
CA GLY A 347 3.04 -9.51 -13.99
C GLY A 347 1.69 -9.62 -14.68
N PHE A 348 0.93 -10.68 -14.38
CA PHE A 348 -0.42 -10.86 -14.89
C PHE A 348 -1.39 -9.81 -14.37
N ALA A 349 -1.26 -9.38 -13.12
CA ALA A 349 -2.12 -8.35 -12.57
C ALA A 349 -1.91 -7.00 -13.28
N VAL A 350 -0.65 -6.59 -13.48
CA VAL A 350 -0.34 -5.36 -14.24
C VAL A 350 -0.82 -5.50 -15.68
N LEU A 351 -0.53 -6.63 -16.33
CA LEU A 351 -1.00 -6.90 -17.69
C LEU A 351 -2.53 -6.81 -17.80
N ALA A 352 -3.27 -7.37 -16.85
CA ALA A 352 -4.73 -7.37 -16.84
C ALA A 352 -5.29 -5.94 -16.76
N VAL A 353 -4.73 -5.08 -15.90
CA VAL A 353 -5.16 -3.68 -15.75
C VAL A 353 -4.87 -2.86 -17.02
N PHE A 354 -3.68 -2.97 -17.61
CA PHE A 354 -3.37 -2.23 -18.83
C PHE A 354 -4.15 -2.77 -20.05
N SER A 355 -4.32 -4.09 -20.15
CA SER A 355 -5.08 -4.71 -21.23
C SER A 355 -6.56 -4.35 -21.16
N SER A 356 -7.15 -4.32 -19.96
CA SER A 356 -8.57 -3.99 -19.79
C SER A 356 -8.90 -2.58 -20.29
N VAL A 357 -8.02 -1.62 -20.03
CA VAL A 357 -8.14 -0.25 -20.57
C VAL A 357 -8.02 -0.26 -22.10
N ARG A 358 -7.09 -1.04 -22.65
CA ARG A 358 -6.89 -1.13 -24.11
C ARG A 358 -8.07 -1.77 -24.84
N PHE A 359 -8.70 -2.79 -24.25
CA PHE A 359 -9.89 -3.44 -24.81
C PHE A 359 -11.19 -2.66 -24.54
N GLY A 360 -11.13 -1.54 -23.81
CA GLY A 360 -12.30 -0.71 -23.52
C GLY A 360 -13.20 -1.26 -22.41
N PHE A 361 -12.65 -2.06 -21.49
CA PHE A 361 -13.38 -2.62 -20.35
C PHE A 361 -12.62 -2.33 -19.05
N PRO A 362 -12.41 -1.06 -18.67
CA PRO A 362 -11.48 -0.69 -17.60
C PRO A 362 -11.81 -1.35 -16.25
N GLY A 363 -13.10 -1.52 -15.91
CA GLY A 363 -13.53 -2.16 -14.66
C GLY A 363 -13.15 -3.64 -14.54
N SER A 364 -13.02 -4.34 -15.67
CA SER A 364 -12.69 -5.78 -15.69
C SER A 364 -11.27 -6.09 -15.18
N GLY A 365 -10.33 -5.16 -15.35
CA GLY A 365 -8.93 -5.35 -15.00
C GLY A 365 -8.72 -5.52 -13.50
N GLY A 366 -9.26 -4.59 -12.71
CA GLY A 366 -9.17 -4.66 -11.24
C GLY A 366 -9.90 -5.86 -10.64
N LEU A 367 -11.05 -6.24 -11.21
CA LEU A 367 -11.75 -7.46 -10.78
C LEU A 367 -10.95 -8.71 -11.09
N CYS A 368 -10.36 -8.78 -12.28
CA CYS A 368 -9.52 -9.88 -12.72
C CYS A 368 -8.32 -10.06 -11.77
N THR A 369 -7.62 -8.98 -11.40
CA THR A 369 -6.48 -9.06 -10.48
C THR A 369 -6.87 -9.59 -9.10
N LEU A 370 -8.00 -9.13 -8.55
CA LEU A 370 -8.48 -9.59 -7.25
C LEU A 370 -8.90 -11.07 -7.27
N VAL A 371 -9.70 -11.48 -8.27
CA VAL A 371 -10.19 -12.86 -8.39
C VAL A 371 -9.03 -13.81 -8.64
N MET A 372 -8.09 -13.43 -9.52
CA MET A 372 -6.87 -14.17 -9.79
C MET A 372 -6.05 -14.37 -8.52
N ALA A 373 -5.78 -13.29 -7.78
CA ALA A 373 -4.97 -13.34 -6.55
C ALA A 373 -5.63 -14.19 -5.45
N PHE A 374 -6.94 -14.04 -5.27
CA PHE A 374 -7.72 -14.84 -4.33
C PHE A 374 -7.65 -16.34 -4.67
N LEU A 375 -7.94 -16.70 -5.92
CA LEU A 375 -8.00 -18.10 -6.35
C LEU A 375 -6.62 -18.77 -6.35
N ALA A 376 -5.58 -18.04 -6.75
CA ALA A 376 -4.19 -18.50 -6.65
C ALA A 376 -3.81 -18.81 -5.19
N GLY A 377 -4.18 -17.92 -4.26
CA GLY A 377 -3.88 -18.06 -2.83
C GLY A 377 -4.53 -19.25 -2.13
N LEU A 378 -5.64 -19.81 -2.64
CA LEU A 378 -6.41 -20.87 -1.95
C LEU A 378 -5.62 -22.17 -1.75
N ARG A 379 -4.70 -22.51 -2.65
CA ARG A 379 -3.98 -23.81 -2.65
C ARG A 379 -2.54 -23.72 -2.16
N TRP A 380 -2.09 -22.51 -1.81
CA TRP A 380 -0.69 -22.23 -1.51
C TRP A 380 -0.27 -22.50 -0.06
N GLY A 381 -1.18 -22.92 0.83
CA GLY A 381 -0.84 -23.32 2.20
C GLY A 381 0.07 -22.30 2.89
N THR A 382 1.24 -22.74 3.36
CA THR A 382 2.26 -21.90 4.01
C THR A 382 2.96 -20.91 3.06
N THR A 383 3.17 -21.29 1.80
CA THR A 383 3.83 -20.43 0.79
C THR A 383 3.04 -19.17 0.47
N LYS A 384 1.73 -19.15 0.75
CA LYS A 384 0.88 -17.95 0.63
C LYS A 384 1.46 -16.79 1.44
N SER A 385 1.89 -17.06 2.67
CA SER A 385 2.43 -16.02 3.57
C SER A 385 3.75 -15.43 3.07
N GLU A 386 4.56 -16.23 2.37
CA GLU A 386 5.82 -15.77 1.76
C GLU A 386 5.55 -14.88 0.55
N VAL A 387 4.60 -15.29 -0.31
CA VAL A 387 4.13 -14.48 -1.44
C VAL A 387 3.57 -13.14 -0.94
N GLU A 388 2.72 -13.15 0.09
CA GLU A 388 2.18 -11.93 0.70
C GLU A 388 3.26 -10.97 1.19
N LYS A 389 4.35 -11.48 1.78
CA LYS A 389 5.50 -10.65 2.19
C LYS A 389 6.19 -10.00 0.98
N ILE A 390 6.40 -10.75 -0.11
CA ILE A 390 7.01 -10.22 -1.34
C ILE A 390 6.12 -9.12 -1.95
N ILE A 391 4.81 -9.37 -2.04
CA ILE A 391 3.85 -8.37 -2.51
C ILE A 391 3.82 -7.14 -1.58
N ALA A 392 3.92 -7.32 -0.27
CA ALA A 392 3.97 -6.22 0.68
C ALA A 392 5.22 -5.35 0.48
N VAL A 393 6.37 -5.94 0.14
CA VAL A 393 7.58 -5.19 -0.23
C VAL A 393 7.34 -4.38 -1.50
N ALA A 394 6.74 -4.98 -2.54
CA ALA A 394 6.39 -4.25 -3.76
C ALA A 394 5.43 -3.07 -3.47
N TRP A 395 4.43 -3.29 -2.62
CA TRP A 395 3.52 -2.23 -2.20
C TRP A 395 4.23 -1.11 -1.44
N ASN A 396 5.17 -1.42 -0.54
CA ASN A 396 5.93 -0.40 0.18
C ASN A 396 6.75 0.52 -0.75
N ILE A 397 7.14 0.04 -1.94
CA ILE A 397 7.81 0.83 -2.97
C ILE A 397 6.80 1.70 -3.74
N PHE A 398 5.65 1.15 -4.12
CA PHE A 398 4.66 1.86 -4.94
C PHE A 398 3.69 2.74 -4.14
N GLN A 399 3.55 2.53 -2.83
CA GLN A 399 2.67 3.31 -1.97
C GLN A 399 3.06 4.80 -1.93
N PRO A 400 4.32 5.20 -1.69
CA PRO A 400 4.73 6.60 -1.76
C PRO A 400 4.50 7.23 -3.15
N LEU A 401 4.74 6.47 -4.22
CA LEU A 401 4.48 6.92 -5.59
C LEU A 401 3.00 7.22 -5.79
N LEU A 402 2.11 6.29 -5.41
CA LEU A 402 0.67 6.44 -5.58
C LEU A 402 0.15 7.68 -4.86
N PHE A 403 0.42 7.81 -3.56
CA PHE A 403 -0.10 8.92 -2.77
C PHE A 403 0.57 10.26 -3.10
N GLY A 404 1.86 10.24 -3.42
CA GLY A 404 2.57 11.43 -3.89
C GLY A 404 2.00 11.93 -5.23
N LEU A 405 1.77 11.04 -6.19
CA LEU A 405 1.21 11.41 -7.50
C LEU A 405 -0.21 11.96 -7.37
N ILE A 406 -1.05 11.35 -6.50
CA ILE A 406 -2.39 11.87 -6.21
C ILE A 406 -2.33 13.27 -5.60
N GLY A 407 -1.41 13.51 -4.67
CA GLY A 407 -1.19 14.85 -4.11
C GLY A 407 -0.77 15.86 -5.17
N ALA A 408 0.09 15.46 -6.10
CA ALA A 408 0.61 16.31 -7.17
C ALA A 408 -0.42 16.66 -8.25
N GLU A 409 -1.56 15.98 -8.31
CA GLU A 409 -2.66 16.32 -9.24
C GLU A 409 -3.51 17.51 -8.74
N VAL A 410 -3.47 17.81 -7.44
CA VAL A 410 -4.27 18.89 -6.85
C VAL A 410 -3.62 20.25 -7.08
N PHE A 411 -4.25 21.09 -7.90
CA PHE A 411 -3.76 22.44 -8.22
C PHE A 411 -4.72 23.53 -7.72
N VAL A 412 -4.34 24.21 -6.64
CA VAL A 412 -5.20 25.16 -5.92
C VAL A 412 -5.54 26.40 -6.74
N ALA A 413 -4.60 26.89 -7.56
CA ALA A 413 -4.83 28.12 -8.33
C ALA A 413 -5.89 27.97 -9.44
N SER A 414 -6.29 26.74 -9.81
CA SER A 414 -7.41 26.50 -10.72
C SER A 414 -8.79 26.49 -10.05
N LEU A 415 -8.83 26.43 -8.71
CA LEU A 415 -10.07 26.26 -7.96
C LEU A 415 -10.70 27.63 -7.63
N ARG A 416 -11.92 27.87 -8.12
CA ARG A 416 -12.71 29.05 -7.75
C ARG A 416 -13.25 28.88 -6.32
N PRO A 417 -13.03 29.83 -5.39
CA PRO A 417 -13.41 29.68 -3.98
C PRO A 417 -14.90 29.37 -3.76
N GLU A 418 -15.78 30.00 -4.56
CA GLU A 418 -17.23 29.82 -4.50
C GLU A 418 -17.65 28.38 -4.85
N THR A 419 -17.02 27.79 -5.88
CA THR A 419 -17.27 26.41 -6.30
C THR A 419 -16.70 25.40 -5.30
N VAL A 420 -15.58 25.74 -4.64
CA VAL A 420 -14.98 24.89 -3.59
C VAL A 420 -15.94 24.73 -2.40
N GLY A 421 -16.55 25.81 -1.92
CA GLY A 421 -17.52 25.76 -0.82
C GLY A 421 -18.72 24.85 -1.12
N LEU A 422 -19.31 25.00 -2.31
CA LEU A 422 -20.42 24.14 -2.77
C LEU A 422 -20.01 22.67 -2.94
N SER A 423 -18.79 22.42 -3.39
CA SER A 423 -18.23 21.08 -3.54
C SER A 423 -18.02 20.39 -2.19
N ILE A 424 -17.48 21.12 -1.19
CA ILE A 424 -17.31 20.62 0.17
C ILE A 424 -18.66 20.31 0.81
N ALA A 425 -19.67 21.19 0.64
CA ALA A 425 -21.01 20.96 1.14
C ALA A 425 -21.65 19.71 0.51
N THR A 426 -21.56 19.57 -0.81
CA THR A 426 -22.07 18.42 -1.56
C THR A 426 -21.41 17.12 -1.10
N LEU A 427 -20.07 17.12 -0.96
CA LEU A 427 -19.31 15.97 -0.47
C LEU A 427 -19.69 15.61 0.97
N GLY A 428 -19.82 16.60 1.85
CA GLY A 428 -20.19 16.39 3.24
C GLY A 428 -21.55 15.72 3.40
N ILE A 429 -22.57 16.19 2.68
CA ILE A 429 -23.91 15.60 2.72
C ILE A 429 -23.91 14.20 2.08
N ALA A 430 -23.25 14.01 0.94
CA ALA A 430 -23.15 12.70 0.29
C ALA A 430 -22.49 11.66 1.20
N VAL A 431 -21.42 12.04 1.90
CA VAL A 431 -20.74 11.20 2.91
C VAL A 431 -21.69 10.83 4.06
N LEU A 432 -22.49 11.76 4.57
CA LEU A 432 -23.46 11.46 5.63
C LEU A 432 -24.51 10.44 5.16
N VAL A 433 -25.00 10.61 3.93
CA VAL A 433 -25.91 9.65 3.29
C VAL A 433 -25.24 8.28 3.12
N ARG A 434 -23.95 8.24 2.77
CA ARG A 434 -23.17 6.99 2.70
C ARG A 434 -23.07 6.30 4.06
N ILE A 435 -22.79 7.03 5.14
CA ILE A 435 -22.72 6.46 6.50
C ILE A 435 -24.07 5.84 6.87
N LEU A 436 -25.16 6.58 6.65
CA LEU A 436 -26.51 6.12 6.99
C LEU A 436 -26.93 4.90 6.17
N SER A 437 -26.73 4.95 4.85
CA SER A 437 -27.06 3.83 3.96
C SER A 437 -26.21 2.59 4.28
N THR A 438 -24.91 2.76 4.56
CA THR A 438 -24.04 1.66 4.97
C THR A 438 -24.53 1.02 6.26
N PHE A 439 -24.88 1.82 7.27
CA PHE A 439 -25.41 1.31 8.53
C PHE A 439 -26.69 0.47 8.31
N LEU A 440 -27.64 0.98 7.51
CA LEU A 440 -28.87 0.27 7.15
C LEU A 440 -28.60 -1.05 6.42
N MET A 441 -27.66 -1.05 5.47
CA MET A 441 -27.29 -2.24 4.69
C MET A 441 -26.57 -3.31 5.53
N VAL A 442 -26.08 -2.97 6.72
CA VAL A 442 -25.39 -3.92 7.62
C VAL A 442 -26.30 -4.37 8.78
N CYS A 443 -27.45 -3.73 9.00
CA CYS A 443 -28.34 -4.01 10.13
C CYS A 443 -28.82 -5.47 10.24
N PHE A 444 -29.09 -6.13 9.11
CA PHE A 444 -29.63 -7.50 9.06
C PHE A 444 -28.56 -8.60 8.98
N ALA A 445 -27.29 -8.28 9.19
CA ALA A 445 -26.17 -9.20 8.98
C ALA A 445 -25.65 -9.90 10.25
N GLY A 446 -26.30 -9.72 11.40
CA GLY A 446 -25.89 -10.35 12.67
C GLY A 446 -24.62 -9.78 13.30
N PHE A 447 -24.25 -8.55 12.91
CA PHE A 447 -23.16 -7.79 13.53
C PHE A 447 -23.60 -7.04 14.78
N ASN A 448 -22.66 -6.83 15.70
CA ASN A 448 -22.82 -5.98 16.87
C ASN A 448 -22.92 -4.50 16.48
N LEU A 449 -23.49 -3.66 17.36
CA LEU A 449 -23.60 -2.22 17.10
C LEU A 449 -22.23 -1.56 16.86
N LYS A 450 -21.21 -1.95 17.64
CA LYS A 450 -19.83 -1.47 17.47
C LYS A 450 -19.25 -1.83 16.10
N GLU A 451 -19.54 -3.04 15.61
CA GLU A 451 -19.09 -3.51 14.29
C GLU A 451 -19.83 -2.79 13.15
N LYS A 452 -21.14 -2.54 13.29
CA LYS A 452 -21.93 -1.76 12.32
C LYS A 452 -21.39 -0.34 12.16
N ILE A 453 -21.09 0.30 13.29
CA ILE A 453 -20.48 1.64 13.31
C ILE A 453 -19.10 1.57 12.65
N PHE A 454 -18.26 0.60 13.04
CA PHE A 454 -16.92 0.42 12.44
C PHE A 454 -16.99 0.24 10.92
N ILE A 455 -17.87 -0.64 10.42
CA ILE A 455 -18.05 -0.87 8.97
C ILE A 455 -18.47 0.43 8.27
N SER A 456 -19.37 1.20 8.87
CA SER A 456 -19.85 2.47 8.29
C SER A 456 -18.74 3.53 8.21
N PHE A 457 -17.87 3.62 9.23
CA PHE A 457 -16.72 4.52 9.21
C PHE A 457 -15.57 4.01 8.33
N ALA A 458 -15.36 2.70 8.25
CA ALA A 458 -14.36 2.09 7.38
C ALA A 458 -14.69 2.30 5.89
N TRP A 459 -15.95 2.58 5.55
CA TRP A 459 -16.44 2.85 4.18
C TRP A 459 -16.30 4.32 3.75
N LEU A 460 -15.70 5.18 4.58
CA LEU A 460 -15.49 6.60 4.29
C LEU A 460 -14.34 6.97 3.34
N PRO A 461 -13.21 6.22 3.26
CA PRO A 461 -12.07 6.68 2.47
C PRO A 461 -12.39 6.85 0.97
N LYS A 462 -12.41 8.11 0.50
CA LYS A 462 -12.66 8.51 -0.92
C LYS A 462 -11.41 8.93 -1.70
N ALA A 463 -10.27 9.05 -1.02
CA ALA A 463 -9.17 9.93 -1.43
C ALA A 463 -8.40 9.53 -2.71
N THR A 464 -8.47 8.30 -3.21
CA THR A 464 -7.66 7.91 -4.40
C THR A 464 -8.43 7.82 -5.70
N VAL A 465 -9.75 7.65 -5.63
CA VAL A 465 -10.55 7.39 -6.82
C VAL A 465 -10.77 8.69 -7.60
N GLN A 466 -10.88 9.84 -6.91
CA GLN A 466 -11.03 11.16 -7.54
C GLN A 466 -9.84 11.56 -8.45
N GLY A 467 -8.59 11.20 -8.10
CA GLY A 467 -7.42 11.46 -8.94
C GLY A 467 -7.35 10.55 -10.18
N LEU A 468 -7.80 9.29 -10.06
CA LEU A 468 -7.92 8.37 -11.21
C LEU A 468 -9.07 8.77 -12.14
N TRP A 469 -10.13 9.39 -11.62
CA TRP A 469 -11.25 9.89 -12.42
C TRP A 469 -10.94 11.21 -13.12
N LEU A 470 -10.13 12.09 -12.51
CA LEU A 470 -9.57 13.26 -13.20
C LEU A 470 -8.79 12.82 -14.45
N TRP A 471 -8.03 11.73 -14.38
CA TRP A 471 -7.38 11.14 -15.56
C TRP A 471 -8.37 10.73 -16.65
N MET A 472 -9.43 9.99 -16.29
CA MET A 472 -10.40 9.55 -17.30
C MET A 472 -11.18 10.75 -17.88
N GLN A 473 -11.60 11.69 -17.04
CA GLN A 473 -12.31 12.89 -17.48
C GLN A 473 -11.42 13.79 -18.35
N GLN A 474 -10.13 13.90 -18.04
CA GLN A 474 -9.18 14.71 -18.81
C GLN A 474 -8.81 14.04 -20.15
N GLU A 475 -8.58 12.72 -20.17
CA GLU A 475 -8.37 11.94 -21.41
C GLU A 475 -9.61 11.97 -22.32
N LEU A 476 -10.82 11.91 -21.73
CA LEU A 476 -12.08 12.00 -22.48
C LEU A 476 -12.35 13.42 -22.99
N MET A 477 -11.99 14.45 -22.22
CA MET A 477 -12.05 15.85 -22.64
C MET A 477 -11.04 16.15 -23.74
N GLU A 478 -9.80 15.66 -23.66
CA GLU A 478 -8.78 15.76 -24.72
C GLU A 478 -9.22 15.01 -25.98
N ARG A 479 -9.75 13.79 -25.88
CA ARG A 479 -10.30 13.08 -27.05
C ARG A 479 -11.52 13.79 -27.65
N SER A 480 -12.30 14.51 -26.84
CA SER A 480 -13.42 15.32 -27.33
C SER A 480 -12.97 16.62 -28.01
N SER A 481 -11.88 17.24 -27.54
CA SER A 481 -11.33 18.46 -28.17
C SER A 481 -10.68 18.16 -29.51
N TRP A 482 -10.02 17.00 -29.67
CA TRP A 482 -9.51 16.53 -30.96
C TRP A 482 -10.63 16.28 -31.98
N LYS A 483 -11.76 15.69 -31.56
CA LYS A 483 -12.94 15.56 -32.43
C LYS A 483 -13.58 16.91 -32.74
N SER A 484 -13.64 17.85 -31.80
CA SER A 484 -14.19 19.18 -32.05
C SER A 484 -13.30 20.06 -32.95
N MET A 485 -11.98 19.82 -32.98
CA MET A 485 -11.05 20.49 -33.90
C MET A 485 -11.09 19.90 -35.31
N GLU A 486 -11.40 18.62 -35.50
CA GLU A 486 -11.65 18.03 -36.83
C GLU A 486 -12.96 18.49 -37.49
N TRP A 487 -13.89 19.09 -36.72
CA TRP A 487 -15.09 19.76 -37.28
C TRP A 487 -14.90 21.29 -37.44
N MET A 488 -13.74 21.84 -37.04
CA MET A 488 -13.39 23.26 -37.19
C MET A 488 -12.24 23.51 -38.19
N CYS A 489 -11.80 22.47 -38.90
CA CYS A 489 -11.13 22.57 -40.20
C CYS A 489 -12.06 21.96 -41.27
#